data_AF-A0A7Z7AWM7-F1
#
_entry.id   AF-A0A7Z7AWM7-F1
#
_cell.length_a   1.000
_cell.length_b   1.000
_cell.length_c   1.000
_cell.angle_alpha   90.00
_cell.angle_beta   90.00
_cell.angle_gamma   90.00
#
_symmetry.space_group_name_H-M   'P 1'
#
loop_
_entity.id
_entity.type
_entity.pdbx_description
1 polymer ?
#
loop_
_entity_poly.entity_id
_entity_poly.type
_entity_poly.pdbx_seq_one_letter_code
_entity_poly.pdbx_strand_id
1 'polypeptide(L)'
;MNEKPITTEKELYDRINEYRKLRRTSALTSYDVQDFIDTQSSDLHPDIVLRMIILGNACAWGTYDTACLHFENHMQAFRQFQVFNI
;
A
#
# COMPACT_ATOMS: atom_id res chain seq x y z
N MET A 1 -12.36 16.50 -11.36
CA MET A 1 -12.09 16.97 -9.98
C MET A 1 -10.65 17.48 -9.96
N ASN A 2 -10.40 18.69 -9.48
CA ASN A 2 -9.03 19.18 -9.25
C ASN A 2 -8.45 18.43 -8.04
N GLU A 3 -8.01 17.19 -8.25
CA GLU A 3 -7.34 16.45 -7.20
C GLU A 3 -5.94 17.02 -7.03
N LYS A 4 -5.71 17.60 -5.86
CA LYS A 4 -4.40 18.07 -5.37
C LYS A 4 -3.35 16.97 -5.63
N PRO A 5 -2.14 17.32 -6.06
CA PRO A 5 -1.09 16.32 -6.24
C PRO A 5 -0.81 15.58 -4.93
N ILE A 6 -0.48 14.29 -5.04
CA ILE A 6 -0.05 13.49 -3.88
C ILE A 6 1.37 13.91 -3.52
N THR A 7 1.61 14.30 -2.27
CA THR A 7 2.90 14.83 -1.83
C THR A 7 3.58 14.01 -0.74
N THR A 8 2.87 13.06 -0.13
CA THR A 8 3.39 12.22 0.94
C THR A 8 2.98 10.76 0.79
N GLU A 9 3.76 9.83 1.36
CA GLU A 9 3.43 8.40 1.39
C GLU A 9 2.12 8.13 2.16
N LYS A 10 1.86 8.88 3.24
CA LYS A 10 0.60 8.77 4.00
C LYS A 10 -0.61 9.15 3.13
N GLU A 11 -0.53 10.26 2.39
CA GLU A 11 -1.60 10.68 1.47
C GLU A 11 -1.82 9.63 0.39
N LEU A 12 -0.75 9.05 -0.17
CA LEU A 12 -0.84 7.98 -1.15
C LEU A 12 -1.56 6.75 -0.58
N TYR A 13 -1.13 6.30 0.60
CA TYR A 13 -1.72 5.16 1.29
C TYR A 13 -3.22 5.37 1.57
N ASP A 14 -3.57 6.56 2.10
CA ASP A 14 -4.96 6.90 2.40
C ASP A 14 -5.83 6.91 1.12
N ARG A 15 -5.33 7.44 0.01
CA ARG A 15 -6.05 7.40 -1.28
C ARG A 15 -6.24 6.01 -1.84
N ILE A 16 -5.22 5.15 -1.73
CA ILE A 16 -5.33 3.74 -2.16
C ILE A 16 -6.37 3.02 -1.28
N ASN A 17 -6.42 3.31 0.03
CA ASN A 17 -7.45 2.74 0.90
C ASN A 17 -8.86 3.21 0.52
N GLU A 18 -9.04 4.49 0.15
CA GLU A 18 -10.32 4.97 -0.38
C GLU A 18 -10.69 4.29 -1.71
N TYR A 19 -9.74 4.15 -2.63
CA TYR A 19 -9.93 3.39 -3.87
C TYR A 19 -10.38 1.95 -3.61
N ARG A 20 -9.76 1.25 -2.65
CA ARG A 20 -10.18 -0.08 -2.21
C ARG A 20 -11.62 -0.10 -1.71
N LYS A 21 -12.01 0.87 -0.88
CA LYS A 21 -13.38 0.99 -0.37
C LYS A 21 -14.38 1.19 -1.50
N LEU A 22 -14.04 2.01 -2.50
CA LEU A 22 -14.86 2.21 -3.71
C LEU A 22 -15.04 0.92 -4.50
N ARG A 23 -13.98 0.11 -4.65
CA ARG A 23 -14.01 -1.23 -5.27
C ARG A 23 -14.74 -2.28 -4.41
N ARG A 24 -15.07 -1.98 -3.16
CA ARG A 24 -15.75 -2.87 -2.19
C ARG A 24 -15.01 -4.20 -1.99
N THR A 25 -13.68 -4.15 -1.94
CA THR A 25 -12.83 -5.32 -1.70
C THR A 25 -12.10 -5.21 -0.37
N SER A 26 -11.74 -6.34 0.23
CA SER A 26 -10.91 -6.40 1.45
C SER A 26 -9.42 -6.23 1.16
N ALA A 27 -8.98 -6.55 -0.05
CA ALA A 27 -7.58 -6.46 -0.47
C ALA A 27 -7.47 -5.99 -1.92
N LEU A 28 -6.36 -5.31 -2.23
CA LEU A 28 -5.97 -4.96 -3.59
C LEU A 28 -4.83 -5.87 -4.07
N THR A 29 -4.65 -5.99 -5.36
CA THR A 29 -3.62 -6.82 -5.99
C THR A 29 -2.74 -5.99 -6.92
N SER A 30 -1.72 -6.62 -7.52
CA SER A 30 -0.91 -5.96 -8.55
C SER A 30 -1.72 -5.53 -9.77
N TYR A 31 -2.86 -6.17 -10.05
CA TYR A 31 -3.75 -5.77 -11.14
C TYR A 31 -4.44 -4.42 -10.90
N ASP A 32 -4.55 -4.00 -9.63
CA ASP A 32 -5.18 -2.74 -9.26
C ASP A 32 -4.24 -1.53 -9.38
N VAL A 33 -2.93 -1.75 -9.61
CA VAL A 33 -1.92 -0.69 -9.61
C VAL A 33 -2.16 0.30 -10.75
N GLN A 34 -2.28 -0.19 -11.99
CA GLN A 34 -2.48 0.69 -13.14
C GLN A 34 -3.85 1.36 -13.07
N ASP A 35 -4.89 0.60 -12.74
CA ASP A 35 -6.24 1.13 -12.55
C ASP A 35 -6.28 2.26 -11.52
N PHE A 36 -5.53 2.15 -10.42
CA PHE A 36 -5.42 3.23 -9.44
C PHE A 36 -4.67 4.43 -10.00
N ILE A 37 -3.52 4.24 -10.66
CA ILE A 37 -2.71 5.33 -11.24
C ILE A 37 -3.55 6.14 -12.24
N ASP A 38 -4.34 5.47 -13.06
CA ASP A 38 -5.21 6.10 -14.06
C ASP A 38 -6.30 6.98 -13.43
N THR A 39 -6.63 6.78 -12.14
CA THR A 39 -7.54 7.66 -11.41
C THR A 39 -6.88 8.92 -10.85
N GLN A 40 -5.55 9.00 -10.86
CA GLN A 40 -4.80 10.08 -10.22
C GLN A 40 -4.36 11.14 -11.23
N SER A 41 -4.31 12.39 -10.78
CA SER A 41 -3.75 13.51 -11.56
C SER A 41 -2.22 13.57 -11.52
N SER A 42 -1.60 12.83 -10.61
CA SER A 42 -0.15 12.82 -10.39
C SER A 42 0.48 11.65 -11.11
N ASP A 43 1.67 11.87 -11.69
CA ASP A 43 2.49 10.78 -12.20
C ASP A 43 3.05 9.97 -11.02
N LEU A 44 2.60 8.72 -10.90
CA LEU A 44 2.94 7.85 -9.78
C LEU A 44 3.71 6.64 -10.31
N HIS A 45 4.85 6.36 -9.68
CA HIS A 45 5.62 5.17 -10.02
C HIS A 45 4.88 3.89 -9.56
N PRO A 46 4.65 2.90 -10.43
CA PRO A 46 3.91 1.66 -10.10
C PRO A 46 4.44 0.93 -8.88
N ASP A 47 5.77 0.85 -8.72
CA ASP A 47 6.39 0.17 -7.58
C ASP A 47 6.04 0.80 -6.23
N ILE A 48 5.88 2.13 -6.18
CA ILE A 48 5.51 2.84 -4.95
C ILE A 48 4.07 2.51 -4.59
N VAL A 49 3.16 2.50 -5.58
CA VAL A 49 1.76 2.13 -5.40
C VAL A 49 1.64 0.67 -4.95
N LEU A 50 2.36 -0.25 -5.59
CA LEU A 50 2.37 -1.66 -5.23
C LEU A 50 2.86 -1.87 -3.80
N ARG A 51 3.93 -1.16 -3.38
CA ARG A 51 4.43 -1.20 -2.00
C ARG A 51 3.34 -0.79 -1.00
N MET A 52 2.58 0.27 -1.28
CA MET A 52 1.49 0.72 -0.41
C MET A 52 0.33 -0.27 -0.36
N ILE A 53 0.03 -0.96 -1.47
CA ILE A 53 -0.97 -2.04 -1.50
C ILE A 53 -0.54 -3.20 -0.60
N ILE A 54 0.71 -3.66 -0.72
CA ILE A 54 1.25 -4.74 0.11
C ILE A 54 1.18 -4.35 1.59
N LEU A 55 1.57 -3.11 1.90
CA LEU A 55 1.54 -2.54 3.24
C LEU A 55 0.12 -2.55 3.83
N GLY A 56 -0.86 -2.06 3.06
CA GLY A 56 -2.26 -2.01 3.49
C GLY A 56 -2.87 -3.40 3.66
N ASN A 57 -2.62 -4.32 2.73
CA ASN A 57 -3.09 -5.70 2.85
C ASN A 57 -2.53 -6.41 4.10
N ALA A 58 -1.26 -6.17 4.45
CA ALA A 58 -0.61 -6.81 5.59
C ALA A 58 -1.22 -6.39 6.95
N CYS A 59 -1.81 -5.20 7.04
CA CYS A 59 -2.39 -4.66 8.27
C CYS A 59 -3.92 -4.49 8.19
N ALA A 60 -4.59 -5.14 7.24
CA ALA A 60 -6.02 -5.01 6.99
C ALA A 60 -6.49 -3.54 6.82
N TRP A 61 -5.64 -2.73 6.17
CA TRP A 61 -5.89 -1.33 5.85
C TRP A 61 -6.15 -0.43 7.07
N GLY A 62 -5.41 -0.68 8.16
CA GLY A 62 -5.31 0.21 9.31
C GLY A 62 -4.66 1.57 8.97
N THR A 63 -4.32 2.36 9.98
CA THR A 63 -3.63 3.64 9.75
C THR A 63 -2.27 3.42 9.09
N TYR A 64 -1.76 4.42 8.35
CA TYR A 64 -0.43 4.36 7.74
C TYR A 64 0.65 3.96 8.76
N ASP A 65 0.65 4.57 9.95
CA ASP A 65 1.63 4.27 11.00
C ASP A 65 1.53 2.82 11.50
N THR A 66 0.30 2.30 11.64
CA THR A 66 0.08 0.90 12.00
C THR A 66 0.59 -0.02 10.89
N ALA A 67 0.34 0.34 9.64
CA ALA A 67 0.79 -0.42 8.48
C ALA A 67 2.32 -0.51 8.43
N CYS A 68 3.01 0.62 8.62
CA CYS A 68 4.47 0.69 8.75
C CYS A 68 5.00 -0.18 9.88
N LEU A 69 4.42 -0.07 11.08
CA LEU A 69 4.81 -0.88 12.23
C LEU A 69 4.65 -2.40 11.96
N HIS A 70 3.53 -2.80 11.35
CA HIS A 70 3.29 -4.20 11.00
C HIS A 70 4.28 -4.71 9.96
N PHE A 71 4.62 -3.90 8.96
CA PHE A 71 5.61 -4.26 7.96
C PHE A 71 7.01 -4.39 8.55
N GLU A 72 7.41 -3.49 9.44
CA GLU A 72 8.69 -3.61 10.15
C GLU A 72 8.76 -4.89 10.99
N ASN A 73 7.70 -5.19 11.75
CA ASN A 73 7.60 -6.41 12.54
C ASN A 73 7.64 -7.66 11.65
N HIS A 74 6.95 -7.63 10.51
CA HIS A 74 6.99 -8.71 9.52
C HIS A 74 8.41 -8.91 9.00
N MET A 75 9.08 -7.85 8.53
CA MET A 75 10.46 -7.91 8.06
C MET A 75 11.45 -8.36 9.15
N GLN A 76 11.20 -8.03 10.43
CA GLN A 76 12.00 -8.54 11.55
C GLN A 76 11.76 -10.04 11.79
N ALA A 77 10.51 -10.48 11.82
CA ALA A 77 10.16 -11.90 12.01
C ALA A 77 10.78 -12.78 10.90
N PHE A 78 10.66 -12.38 9.63
CA PHE A 78 11.21 -13.15 8.51
C PHE A 78 12.74 -13.10 8.42
N ARG A 79 13.40 -12.07 8.97
CA ARG A 79 14.85 -12.08 9.18
C ARG A 79 15.28 -13.13 10.21
N GLN A 80 14.48 -13.36 11.25
CA GLN A 80 14.74 -14.40 12.25
C GLN A 80 14.50 -15.83 11.71
N PHE A 81 13.71 -15.99 10.64
CA PHE A 81 13.47 -17.28 9.99
C PHE A 81 14.46 -17.61 8.85
N GLN A 82 15.42 -16.74 8.51
CA GLN A 82 16.54 -17.10 7.62
C GLN A 82 17.49 -18.15 8.22
N VAL A 83 17.24 -18.60 9.45
CA VAL A 83 18.00 -19.64 10.16
C VAL A 83 17.70 -21.06 9.64
N PHE A 84 16.65 -21.26 8.83
CA PHE A 84 16.34 -22.57 8.23
C PHE A 84 16.95 -22.82 6.84
N ASN A 85 17.83 -21.94 6.37
CA ASN A 85 18.70 -22.23 5.23
C ASN A 85 20.11 -22.59 5.75
N ILE A 86 20.25 -23.82 6.26
CA ILE A 86 21.54 -24.52 6.39
C ILE A 86 21.39 -25.88 5.70
#